data_AF-A0A8J7EAW5-F1
#
_entry.id   AF-A0A8J7EAW5-F1
#
_cell.length_a   1.000
_cell.length_b   1.000
_cell.length_c   1.000
_cell.angle_alpha   90.00
_cell.angle_beta   90.00
_cell.angle_gamma   90.00
#
_symmetry.space_group_name_H-M   'P 1'
#
loop_
_entity.id
_entity.type
_entity.pdbx_description
1 polymer ?
#
loop_
_entity_poly.entity_id
_entity_poly.type
_entity_poly.pdbx_seq_one_letter_code
_entity_poly.pdbx_strand_id
1 'polypeptide(L)'
;MPKDLPYYAKKFATLNVNRHRERGAAPHKPVLLISMIELIEQGKMRLNQVPLSPELISTFLKYWRSLVKTDHRADILLPFVHLTGDKFWHLAFYPDSETATATGLGRKGVTAVRRMVQYAWLDPELFAILQDPGQRVILLRVLIDSWFAGRSSEIEQLSLIDEFEAVKSQLLREGGATYKVEDLKDEENTIVRNGAFRKIVVSLYAQRCARTTTGRLIMGGLEWMTSIEL
;
A
#
# COMPACT_ATOMS: atom_id res chain seq x y z
N MET A 1 0.52 25.11 17.37
CA MET A 1 -0.69 24.32 17.70
C MET A 1 -0.27 22.89 17.92
N PRO A 2 -0.75 22.21 18.96
CA PRO A 2 -0.48 20.78 19.17
C PRO A 2 -1.03 19.97 17.98
N LYS A 3 -0.31 18.92 17.58
CA LYS A 3 -0.75 17.99 16.55
C LYS A 3 -1.51 16.84 17.22
N ASP A 4 -2.75 17.09 17.61
CA ASP A 4 -3.64 16.17 18.32
C ASP A 4 -4.69 15.53 17.38
N LEU A 5 -5.59 14.71 17.95
CA LEU A 5 -6.65 14.06 17.18
C LEU A 5 -7.52 15.06 16.38
N PRO A 6 -8.03 16.17 16.95
CA PRO A 6 -8.73 17.19 16.17
C PRO A 6 -7.92 17.77 15.01
N TYR A 7 -6.62 18.03 15.22
CA TYR A 7 -5.72 18.49 14.17
C TYR A 7 -5.67 17.50 13.00
N TYR A 8 -5.47 16.20 13.28
CA TYR A 8 -5.38 15.18 12.25
C TYR A 8 -6.72 14.83 11.62
N ALA A 9 -7.81 14.87 12.38
CA ALA A 9 -9.16 14.75 11.84
C ALA A 9 -9.41 15.84 10.78
N LYS A 10 -9.07 17.10 11.09
CA LYS A 10 -9.17 18.18 10.10
C LYS A 10 -8.30 17.92 8.87
N LYS A 11 -7.06 17.45 9.06
CA LYS A 11 -6.16 17.08 7.95
C LYS A 11 -6.74 15.98 7.06
N PHE A 12 -7.31 14.94 7.66
CA PHE A 12 -7.92 13.82 6.95
C PHE A 12 -9.19 14.25 6.21
N ALA A 13 -9.97 15.18 6.75
CA ALA A 13 -11.14 15.74 6.07
C ALA A 13 -10.77 16.65 4.87
N THR A 14 -9.62 17.33 4.93
CA THR A 14 -9.21 18.34 3.93
C THR A 14 -7.91 17.99 3.21
N LEU A 15 -7.71 16.72 2.86
CA LEU A 15 -6.58 16.28 2.05
C LEU A 15 -6.44 17.10 0.76
N ASN A 16 -5.20 17.43 0.43
CA ASN A 16 -4.88 18.14 -0.80
C ASN A 16 -4.92 17.17 -1.99
N VAL A 17 -6.09 17.02 -2.60
CA VAL A 17 -6.31 16.16 -3.77
C VAL A 17 -6.53 16.98 -5.04
N ASN A 18 -6.18 16.39 -6.18
CA ASN A 18 -6.56 16.95 -7.48
C ASN A 18 -8.09 16.90 -7.64
N ARG A 19 -8.68 17.97 -8.17
CA ARG A 19 -10.12 18.08 -8.42
C ARG A 19 -10.35 18.29 -9.92
N HIS A 20 -10.90 17.28 -10.57
CA HIS A 20 -11.27 17.35 -11.98
C HIS A 20 -12.72 17.80 -12.11
N ARG A 21 -13.04 18.60 -13.14
CA ARG A 21 -14.40 19.13 -13.37
C ARG A 21 -15.44 18.00 -13.53
N GLU A 22 -15.08 16.94 -14.25
CA GLU A 22 -15.99 15.83 -14.58
C GLU A 22 -15.89 14.63 -13.64
N ARG A 23 -14.69 14.34 -13.12
CA ARG A 23 -14.42 13.13 -12.31
C ARG A 23 -14.46 13.42 -10.81
N GLY A 24 -14.62 14.68 -10.42
CA GLY A 24 -14.61 15.12 -9.04
C GLY A 24 -13.21 15.05 -8.41
N ALA A 25 -13.20 14.90 -7.09
CA ALA A 25 -11.99 14.79 -6.29
C ALA A 25 -11.31 13.42 -6.49
N ALA A 26 -10.00 13.43 -6.74
CA ALA A 26 -9.22 12.23 -6.93
C ALA A 26 -9.14 11.40 -5.62
N PRO A 27 -9.63 10.15 -5.60
CA PRO A 27 -9.78 9.37 -4.37
C PRO A 27 -8.49 8.69 -3.88
N HIS A 28 -7.38 8.84 -4.61
CA HIS A 28 -6.12 8.12 -4.36
C HIS A 28 -5.57 8.25 -2.93
N LYS A 29 -5.49 9.47 -2.40
CA LYS A 29 -4.97 9.70 -1.04
C LYS A 29 -5.89 9.10 0.04
N PRO A 30 -7.22 9.35 0.03
CA PRO A 30 -8.14 8.68 0.93
C PRO A 30 -8.06 7.15 0.91
N VAL A 31 -8.02 6.53 -0.28
CA VAL A 31 -7.91 5.06 -0.40
C VAL A 31 -6.62 4.54 0.23
N LEU A 32 -5.48 5.22 0.00
CA LEU A 32 -4.20 4.85 0.60
C LEU A 32 -4.25 4.94 2.13
N LEU A 33 -4.84 5.99 2.70
CA LEU A 33 -4.95 6.14 4.15
C LEU A 33 -5.86 5.08 4.78
N ILE A 34 -7.01 4.78 4.18
CA ILE A 34 -7.89 3.68 4.64
C ILE A 34 -7.12 2.36 4.63
N SER A 35 -6.36 2.10 3.56
CA SER A 35 -5.59 0.87 3.42
C SER A 35 -4.52 0.72 4.49
N MET A 36 -3.81 1.82 4.80
CA MET A 36 -2.82 1.84 5.88
C MET A 36 -3.48 1.64 7.25
N ILE A 37 -4.62 2.28 7.51
CA ILE A 37 -5.38 2.16 8.76
C ILE A 37 -5.78 0.69 9.00
N GLU A 38 -6.28 0.01 7.96
CA GLU A 38 -6.60 -1.42 8.06
C GLU A 38 -5.37 -2.26 8.43
N LEU A 39 -4.21 -2.01 7.81
CA LEU A 39 -2.99 -2.77 8.16
C LEU A 39 -2.51 -2.53 9.59
N ILE A 40 -2.70 -1.32 10.12
CA ILE A 40 -2.44 -1.00 11.53
C ILE A 40 -3.42 -1.77 12.42
N GLU A 41 -4.71 -1.76 12.09
CA GLU A 41 -5.76 -2.48 12.82
C GLU A 41 -5.51 -4.01 12.85
N GLN A 42 -5.08 -4.58 11.73
CA GLN A 42 -4.69 -6.00 11.62
C GLN A 42 -3.36 -6.32 12.34
N GLY A 43 -2.68 -5.33 12.92
CA GLY A 43 -1.40 -5.51 13.60
C GLY A 43 -0.23 -5.86 12.67
N LYS A 44 -0.40 -5.66 11.35
CA LYS A 44 0.62 -5.87 10.31
C LYS A 44 1.58 -4.69 10.18
N MET A 45 1.23 -3.54 10.73
CA MET A 45 2.04 -2.32 10.73
C MET A 45 2.26 -1.82 12.17
N ARG A 46 3.24 -2.44 12.84
CA ARG A 46 3.58 -2.16 14.26
C ARG A 46 4.63 -1.06 14.44
N LEU A 47 5.44 -0.84 13.41
CA LEU A 47 6.46 0.21 13.39
C LEU A 47 5.95 1.37 12.54
N ASN A 48 6.40 2.59 12.84
CA ASN A 48 6.12 3.77 12.02
C ASN A 48 6.96 3.76 10.73
N GLN A 49 6.76 2.71 9.95
CA GLN A 49 7.40 2.45 8.67
C GLN A 49 6.34 1.81 7.77
N VAL A 50 5.98 2.56 6.74
CA VAL A 50 4.96 2.23 5.76
C VAL A 50 5.69 1.88 4.45
N PRO A 51 6.14 0.63 4.27
CA PRO A 51 6.72 0.19 3.00
C PRO A 51 5.64 0.12 1.91
N LEU A 52 6.05 0.25 0.64
CA LEU A 52 5.23 -0.13 -0.51
C LEU A 52 5.15 -1.67 -0.63
N SER A 53 4.63 -2.32 0.41
CA SER A 53 4.59 -3.77 0.53
C SER A 53 3.44 -4.38 -0.28
N PRO A 54 3.51 -5.69 -0.58
CA PRO A 54 2.41 -6.41 -1.20
C PRO A 54 1.09 -6.27 -0.43
N GLU A 55 1.14 -6.28 0.89
CA GLU A 55 -0.01 -6.09 1.77
C GLU A 55 -0.64 -4.72 1.52
N LEU A 56 0.14 -3.64 1.58
CA LEU A 56 -0.39 -2.28 1.34
C LEU A 56 -0.97 -2.13 -0.06
N ILE A 57 -0.28 -2.66 -1.07
CA ILE A 57 -0.75 -2.61 -2.46
C ILE A 57 -2.05 -3.42 -2.63
N SER A 58 -2.14 -4.59 -2.00
CA SER A 58 -3.34 -5.43 -2.06
C SER A 58 -4.54 -4.75 -1.43
N THR A 59 -4.37 -4.20 -0.23
CA THR A 59 -5.44 -3.50 0.50
C THR A 59 -5.88 -2.26 -0.28
N PHE A 60 -4.93 -1.50 -0.85
CA PHE A 60 -5.25 -0.37 -1.73
C PHE A 60 -6.08 -0.81 -2.94
N LEU A 61 -5.69 -1.87 -3.64
CA LEU A 61 -6.41 -2.33 -4.82
C LEU A 61 -7.79 -2.91 -4.46
N LYS A 62 -7.93 -3.57 -3.31
CA LYS A 62 -9.22 -4.03 -2.76
C LYS A 62 -10.18 -2.85 -2.62
N TYR A 63 -9.80 -1.82 -1.86
CA TYR A 63 -10.64 -0.64 -1.67
C TYR A 63 -10.86 0.12 -2.97
N TRP A 64 -9.84 0.24 -3.82
CA TRP A 64 -9.95 0.94 -5.10
C TRP A 64 -11.08 0.36 -5.97
N ARG A 65 -11.10 -0.97 -6.17
CA ARG A 65 -12.09 -1.64 -7.02
C ARG A 65 -13.52 -1.42 -6.51
N SER A 66 -13.69 -1.38 -5.19
CA SER A 66 -15.00 -1.22 -4.57
C SER A 66 -15.44 0.24 -4.59
N LEU A 67 -14.60 1.15 -4.10
CA LEU A 67 -14.99 2.53 -3.81
C LEU A 67 -14.88 3.47 -5.02
N VAL A 68 -13.97 3.20 -5.96
CA VAL A 68 -13.70 4.12 -7.07
C VAL A 68 -14.45 3.67 -8.32
N LYS A 69 -15.51 4.40 -8.67
CA LYS A 69 -16.33 4.16 -9.88
C LYS A 69 -16.03 5.13 -11.02
N THR A 70 -15.22 6.15 -10.76
CA THR A 70 -14.81 7.15 -11.76
C THR A 70 -13.65 6.64 -12.61
N ASP A 71 -13.43 7.27 -13.77
CA ASP A 71 -12.33 6.95 -14.68
C ASP A 71 -10.97 7.48 -14.18
N HIS A 72 -10.58 6.99 -13.02
CA HIS A 72 -9.25 7.18 -12.43
C HIS A 72 -8.47 5.86 -12.51
N ARG A 73 -7.17 5.96 -12.78
CA ARG A 73 -6.27 4.80 -12.76
C ARG A 73 -5.87 4.46 -11.33
N ALA A 74 -5.87 3.17 -11.03
CA ALA A 74 -5.42 2.61 -9.76
C ALA A 74 -3.89 2.65 -9.68
N ASP A 75 -3.34 3.80 -9.30
CA ASP A 75 -1.91 3.98 -9.09
C ASP A 75 -1.67 4.42 -7.64
N ILE A 76 -1.08 3.53 -6.84
CA ILE A 76 -0.76 3.77 -5.44
C ILE A 76 0.48 4.66 -5.26
N LEU A 77 1.36 4.78 -6.26
CA LEU A 77 2.60 5.53 -6.11
C LEU A 77 2.35 7.03 -6.10
N LEU A 78 1.38 7.48 -6.89
CA LEU A 78 0.95 8.87 -6.88
C LEU A 78 0.54 9.33 -5.47
N PRO A 79 -0.45 8.72 -4.78
CA PRO A 79 -0.80 9.14 -3.43
C PRO A 79 0.34 8.90 -2.43
N PHE A 80 1.14 7.84 -2.60
CA PHE A 80 2.27 7.55 -1.71
C PHE A 80 3.32 8.67 -1.71
N VAL A 81 3.58 9.28 -2.87
CA VAL A 81 4.49 10.43 -2.97
C VAL A 81 3.77 11.72 -2.62
N HIS A 82 2.58 11.96 -3.16
CA HIS A 82 1.90 13.25 -3.03
C HIS A 82 1.31 13.53 -1.64
N LEU A 83 1.15 12.51 -0.78
CA LEU A 83 0.78 12.70 0.62
C LEU A 83 1.81 13.54 1.40
N THR A 84 3.06 13.61 0.94
CA THR A 84 4.07 14.52 1.53
C THR A 84 3.61 15.98 1.60
N GLY A 85 2.80 16.42 0.63
CA GLY A 85 2.22 17.75 0.61
C GLY A 85 1.24 18.04 1.75
N ASP A 86 0.66 17.01 2.38
CA ASP A 86 -0.28 17.15 3.51
C ASP A 86 0.44 17.34 4.86
N LYS A 87 1.77 17.19 4.87
CA LYS A 87 2.72 17.49 5.97
C LYS A 87 2.67 16.58 7.19
N PHE A 88 1.94 15.46 7.11
CA PHE A 88 1.94 14.41 8.14
C PHE A 88 2.55 13.08 7.65
N TRP A 89 2.98 13.04 6.39
CA TRP A 89 3.51 11.87 5.70
C TRP A 89 4.89 12.21 5.14
N HIS A 90 5.87 11.38 5.44
CA HIS A 90 7.28 11.64 5.16
C HIS A 90 7.88 10.45 4.44
N LEU A 91 8.89 10.66 3.60
CA LEU A 91 9.55 9.59 2.85
C LEU A 91 10.97 9.38 3.39
N ALA A 92 11.31 8.12 3.67
CA ALA A 92 12.68 7.69 3.91
C ALA A 92 13.29 7.17 2.61
N PHE A 93 14.43 7.71 2.23
CA PHE A 93 15.13 7.36 1.00
C PHE A 93 16.30 6.40 1.28
N TYR A 94 16.67 5.59 0.30
CA TYR A 94 17.89 4.79 0.39
C TYR A 94 19.12 5.70 0.44
N PRO A 95 20.19 5.32 1.17
CA PRO A 95 21.41 6.13 1.29
C PRO A 95 22.03 6.53 -0.05
N ASP A 96 21.97 5.65 -1.04
CA ASP A 96 22.59 5.83 -2.37
C ASP A 96 21.74 6.68 -3.33
N SER A 97 20.61 7.22 -2.87
CA SER A 97 19.74 8.08 -3.67
C SER A 97 20.31 9.50 -3.72
N GLU A 98 21.26 9.76 -4.63
CA GLU A 98 22.02 11.02 -4.81
C GLU A 98 21.18 12.32 -4.96
N THR A 99 19.86 12.25 -5.11
CA THR A 99 18.98 13.43 -5.32
C THR A 99 17.64 13.35 -4.57
N ALA A 100 17.65 12.89 -3.31
CA ALA A 100 16.45 12.70 -2.51
C ALA A 100 15.88 13.99 -1.89
N THR A 101 15.35 14.89 -2.71
CA THR A 101 14.29 15.78 -2.24
C THR A 101 12.96 15.30 -2.81
N ALA A 102 11.87 15.35 -2.04
CA ALA A 102 10.53 14.95 -2.51
C ALA A 102 10.08 15.74 -3.76
N THR A 103 10.74 16.87 -4.03
CA THR A 103 10.60 17.70 -5.23
C THR A 103 10.87 16.90 -6.50
N GLY A 104 9.84 16.72 -7.31
CA GLY A 104 9.93 16.05 -8.62
C GLY A 104 9.72 14.53 -8.59
N LEU A 105 9.66 13.89 -7.41
CA LEU A 105 9.38 12.45 -7.33
C LEU A 105 8.04 12.06 -7.96
N GLY A 106 7.03 12.92 -7.85
CA GLY A 106 5.71 12.69 -8.46
C GLY A 106 5.71 12.73 -9.99
N ARG A 107 6.81 13.17 -10.62
CA ARG A 107 7.02 13.11 -12.08
C ARG A 107 7.86 11.90 -12.49
N LYS A 108 8.46 11.18 -11.53
CA LYS A 108 9.28 9.99 -11.80
C LYS A 108 8.36 8.76 -11.90
N GLY A 109 8.74 7.82 -12.78
CA GLY A 109 8.00 6.58 -12.95
C GLY A 109 8.10 5.62 -11.76
N VAL A 110 7.28 4.57 -11.79
CA VAL A 110 7.12 3.56 -10.72
C VAL A 110 8.46 2.98 -10.24
N THR A 111 9.30 2.58 -11.19
CA THR A 111 10.62 1.98 -10.97
C THR A 111 11.53 2.90 -10.19
N ALA A 112 11.54 4.18 -10.57
CA ALA A 112 12.42 5.17 -9.99
C ALA A 112 12.03 5.45 -8.53
N VAL A 113 10.73 5.62 -8.25
CA VAL A 113 10.24 5.80 -6.87
C VAL A 113 10.58 4.59 -6.01
N ARG A 114 10.37 3.36 -6.49
CA ARG A 114 10.71 2.13 -5.75
C ARG A 114 12.20 1.94 -5.47
N ARG A 115 13.07 2.41 -6.36
CA ARG A 115 14.53 2.36 -6.18
C ARG A 115 15.03 3.44 -5.21
N MET A 116 14.33 4.56 -5.10
CA MET A 116 14.75 5.69 -4.29
C MET A 116 14.16 5.67 -2.88
N VAL A 117 12.91 5.22 -2.72
CA VAL A 117 12.18 5.28 -1.45
C VAL A 117 12.19 3.92 -0.76
N GLN A 118 12.67 3.88 0.47
CA GLN A 118 12.70 2.68 1.28
C GLN A 118 11.34 2.43 1.95
N TYR A 119 10.77 3.46 2.58
CA TYR A 119 9.44 3.44 3.20
C TYR A 119 8.94 4.88 3.40
N ALA A 120 7.67 5.04 3.72
CA ALA A 120 7.13 6.27 4.27
C ALA A 120 6.96 6.16 5.79
N TRP A 121 6.88 7.28 6.49
CA TRP A 121 6.59 7.31 7.92
C TRP A 121 5.66 8.49 8.23
N LEU A 122 4.82 8.35 9.24
CA LEU A 122 3.87 9.38 9.66
C LEU A 122 4.51 10.28 10.70
N ASP A 123 3.96 11.48 10.90
CA ASP A 123 4.20 12.22 12.14
C ASP A 123 4.06 11.29 13.36
N PRO A 124 4.99 11.34 14.34
CA PRO A 124 4.93 10.46 15.51
C PRO A 124 3.62 10.52 16.28
N GLU A 125 3.03 11.72 16.39
CA GLU A 125 1.76 11.96 17.05
C GLU A 125 0.60 11.27 16.31
N LEU A 126 0.58 11.37 14.97
CA LEU A 126 -0.42 10.67 14.15
C LEU A 126 -0.28 9.15 14.29
N PHE A 127 0.95 8.63 14.24
CA PHE A 127 1.17 7.20 14.40
C PHE A 127 0.68 6.71 15.76
N ALA A 128 0.97 7.44 16.85
CA ALA A 128 0.49 7.11 18.19
C ALA A 128 -1.05 7.12 18.27
N ILE A 129 -1.70 8.14 17.69
CA ILE A 129 -3.17 8.22 17.60
C ILE A 129 -3.75 7.01 16.85
N LEU A 130 -3.11 6.59 15.75
CA LEU A 130 -3.55 5.45 14.96
C LEU A 130 -3.33 4.10 15.66
N GLN A 131 -2.42 3.99 16.63
CA GLN A 131 -2.29 2.76 17.42
C GLN A 131 -3.46 2.59 18.40
N ASP A 132 -4.03 3.69 18.91
CA ASP A 132 -5.21 3.65 19.78
C ASP A 132 -6.47 3.25 18.98
N PRO A 133 -7.16 2.13 19.33
CA PRO A 133 -8.34 1.68 18.58
C PRO A 133 -9.48 2.69 18.53
N GLY A 134 -9.76 3.38 19.63
CA GLY A 134 -10.88 4.34 19.69
C GLY A 134 -10.62 5.56 18.83
N GLN A 135 -9.42 6.12 18.89
CA GLN A 135 -9.03 7.28 18.09
C GLN A 135 -8.84 6.92 16.61
N ARG A 136 -8.32 5.73 16.31
CA ARG A 136 -8.24 5.21 14.94
C ARG A 136 -9.61 5.13 14.28
N VAL A 137 -10.62 4.63 14.99
CA VAL A 137 -12.01 4.58 14.49
C VAL A 137 -12.54 5.98 14.17
N ILE A 138 -12.24 6.98 15.00
CA ILE A 138 -12.63 8.38 14.74
C ILE A 138 -11.98 8.89 13.44
N LEU A 139 -10.67 8.69 13.26
CA LEU A 139 -9.98 9.13 12.05
C LEU A 139 -10.47 8.40 10.79
N LEU A 140 -10.73 7.09 10.90
CA LEU A 140 -11.31 6.31 9.80
C LEU A 140 -12.69 6.86 9.43
N ARG A 141 -13.54 7.14 10.42
CA ARG A 141 -14.88 7.69 10.20
C ARG A 141 -14.81 9.04 9.47
N VAL A 142 -13.90 9.92 9.89
CA VAL A 142 -13.67 11.22 9.23
C VAL A 142 -13.29 11.05 7.76
N LEU A 143 -12.42 10.08 7.43
CA LEU A 143 -12.08 9.78 6.04
C LEU A 143 -13.29 9.30 5.24
N ILE A 144 -14.08 8.38 5.80
CA ILE A 144 -15.26 7.82 5.15
C ILE A 144 -16.29 8.93 4.87
N ASP A 145 -16.64 9.70 5.89
CA ASP A 145 -17.68 10.73 5.78
C ASP A 145 -17.26 11.86 4.82
N SER A 146 -15.97 12.21 4.78
CA SER A 146 -15.46 13.29 3.94
C SER A 146 -15.26 12.91 2.47
N TRP A 147 -14.86 11.66 2.20
CA TRP A 147 -14.40 11.22 0.87
C TRP A 147 -15.26 10.14 0.22
N PHE A 148 -16.01 9.37 1.01
CA PHE A 148 -16.81 8.23 0.57
C PHE A 148 -18.19 8.23 1.24
N ALA A 149 -18.83 9.39 1.29
CA ALA A 149 -20.14 9.56 1.92
C ALA A 149 -21.15 8.50 1.44
N GLY A 150 -21.82 7.84 2.38
CA GLY A 150 -22.78 6.77 2.11
C GLY A 150 -22.16 5.39 1.79
N ARG A 151 -20.84 5.22 1.93
CA ARG A 151 -20.12 3.95 1.67
C ARG A 151 -19.62 3.25 2.93
N SER A 152 -20.06 3.66 4.12
CA SER A 152 -19.58 3.11 5.40
C SER A 152 -19.76 1.59 5.49
N SER A 153 -20.94 1.07 5.13
CA SER A 153 -21.22 -0.36 5.16
C SER A 153 -20.36 -1.17 4.19
N GLU A 154 -20.08 -0.62 3.00
CA GLU A 154 -19.19 -1.26 2.02
C GLU A 154 -17.75 -1.34 2.56
N ILE A 155 -17.27 -0.29 3.22
CA ILE A 155 -15.93 -0.25 3.82
C ILE A 155 -15.81 -1.22 5.00
N GLU A 156 -16.82 -1.29 5.86
CA GLU A 156 -16.89 -2.25 6.96
C GLU A 156 -16.88 -3.70 6.45
N GLN A 157 -17.58 -4.01 5.37
CA GLN A 157 -17.53 -5.35 4.77
C GLN A 157 -16.16 -5.67 4.17
N LEU A 158 -15.53 -4.70 3.53
CA LEU A 158 -14.20 -4.87 2.95
C LEU A 158 -13.12 -5.07 4.00
N SER A 159 -13.22 -4.44 5.18
CA SER A 159 -12.20 -4.56 6.24
C SER A 159 -12.13 -5.96 6.83
N LEU A 160 -13.21 -6.74 6.73
CA LEU A 160 -13.26 -8.16 7.13
C LEU A 160 -12.46 -9.09 6.22
N ILE A 161 -12.09 -8.63 5.02
CA ILE A 161 -11.42 -9.45 4.00
C ILE A 161 -9.95 -9.05 3.91
N ASP A 162 -9.08 -9.95 4.32
CA ASP A 162 -7.65 -9.85 4.08
C ASP A 162 -7.30 -10.32 2.65
N GLU A 163 -7.37 -9.40 1.69
CA GLU A 163 -7.12 -9.66 0.26
C GLU A 163 -5.76 -10.34 0.02
N PHE A 164 -4.74 -9.94 0.79
CA PHE A 164 -3.40 -10.52 0.66
C PHE A 164 -3.38 -11.98 1.07
N GLU A 165 -3.87 -12.29 2.27
CA GLU A 165 -3.91 -13.67 2.77
C GLU A 165 -4.85 -14.55 1.93
N ALA A 166 -5.94 -14.01 1.39
CA ALA A 166 -6.82 -14.71 0.47
C ALA A 166 -6.08 -15.14 -0.81
N VAL A 167 -5.36 -14.22 -1.46
CA VAL A 167 -4.60 -14.53 -2.69
C VAL A 167 -3.41 -15.44 -2.40
N LYS A 168 -2.67 -15.20 -1.32
CA LYS A 168 -1.58 -16.07 -0.88
C LYS A 168 -2.07 -17.51 -0.65
N SER A 169 -3.18 -17.68 0.05
CA SER A 169 -3.78 -19.00 0.31
C SER A 169 -4.25 -19.68 -0.97
N GLN A 170 -4.80 -18.94 -1.93
CA GLN A 170 -5.15 -19.49 -3.25
C GLN A 170 -3.90 -19.95 -4.02
N LEU A 171 -2.85 -19.14 -4.05
CA LEU A 171 -1.59 -19.47 -4.72
C LEU A 171 -0.95 -20.75 -4.14
N LEU A 172 -0.97 -20.90 -2.82
CA LEU A 172 -0.47 -22.09 -2.14
C LEU A 172 -1.27 -23.36 -2.51
N ARG A 173 -2.60 -23.25 -2.62
CA ARG A 173 -3.47 -24.37 -3.03
C ARG A 173 -3.26 -24.78 -4.49
N GLU A 174 -3.03 -23.82 -5.37
CA GLU A 174 -2.83 -24.07 -6.81
C GLU A 174 -1.41 -24.55 -7.16
N GLY A 175 -0.55 -24.81 -6.16
CA GLY A 175 0.79 -25.35 -6.36
C GLY A 175 1.86 -24.33 -6.79
N GLY A 176 1.54 -23.04 -6.70
CA GLY A 176 2.40 -21.96 -7.19
C GLY A 176 2.44 -21.88 -8.72
N ALA A 177 2.46 -20.67 -9.27
CA ALA A 177 2.69 -20.46 -10.70
C ALA A 177 4.15 -20.12 -10.94
N THR A 178 4.80 -20.78 -11.90
CA THR A 178 6.14 -20.43 -12.37
C THR A 178 6.03 -19.25 -13.32
N TYR A 179 6.53 -18.09 -12.90
CA TYR A 179 6.62 -16.90 -13.77
C TYR A 179 8.06 -16.75 -14.26
N LYS A 180 8.25 -16.51 -15.55
CA LYS A 180 9.55 -16.16 -16.09
C LYS A 180 9.82 -14.68 -15.86
N VAL A 181 11.09 -14.31 -15.79
CA VAL A 181 11.50 -12.91 -15.61
C VAL A 181 11.05 -12.05 -16.80
N GLU A 182 10.94 -12.64 -17.99
CA GLU A 182 10.41 -11.98 -19.19
C GLU A 182 8.92 -11.62 -19.05
N ASP A 183 8.12 -12.46 -18.40
CA ASP A 183 6.69 -12.21 -18.13
C ASP A 183 6.46 -11.01 -17.20
N LEU A 184 7.52 -10.53 -16.53
CA LEU A 184 7.51 -9.43 -15.56
C LEU A 184 8.01 -8.10 -16.13
N LYS A 185 8.61 -8.09 -17.34
CA LYS A 185 9.29 -6.92 -17.91
C LYS A 185 8.40 -6.04 -18.80
N ASP A 186 7.36 -6.58 -19.43
CA ASP A 186 6.53 -5.85 -20.40
C ASP A 186 5.44 -4.93 -19.78
N GLU A 187 5.20 -4.99 -18.47
CA GLU A 187 3.97 -4.47 -17.87
C GLU A 187 4.18 -3.38 -16.80
N GLU A 188 5.32 -2.71 -16.78
CA GLU A 188 5.56 -1.57 -15.88
C GLU A 188 4.63 -0.36 -16.18
N ASN A 189 3.95 -0.37 -17.34
CA ASN A 189 3.12 0.75 -17.84
C ASN A 189 1.60 0.52 -17.84
N THR A 190 1.08 -0.66 -17.44
CA THR A 190 -0.36 -0.94 -17.61
C THR A 190 -0.96 -1.66 -16.40
N ILE A 191 -1.31 -0.90 -15.37
CA ILE A 191 -2.05 -1.42 -14.21
C ILE A 191 -3.55 -1.45 -14.52
N VAL A 192 -4.07 -2.57 -15.06
CA VAL A 192 -5.51 -2.87 -15.07
C VAL A 192 -5.81 -4.39 -14.90
N ARG A 193 -6.65 -4.68 -13.88
CA ARG A 193 -7.57 -5.84 -13.62
C ARG A 193 -7.00 -7.26 -13.38
N ASN A 194 -7.40 -7.80 -12.22
CA ASN A 194 -7.30 -9.18 -11.66
C ASN A 194 -6.01 -9.99 -11.90
N GLY A 195 -5.55 -10.18 -13.13
CA GLY A 195 -4.27 -10.84 -13.42
C GLY A 195 -3.07 -10.03 -12.93
N ALA A 196 -3.14 -8.71 -13.06
CA ALA A 196 -2.07 -7.81 -12.61
C ALA A 196 -1.83 -7.87 -11.10
N PHE A 197 -2.86 -8.08 -10.27
CA PHE A 197 -2.71 -8.17 -8.83
C PHE A 197 -1.98 -9.45 -8.40
N ARG A 198 -2.39 -10.61 -8.97
CA ARG A 198 -1.69 -11.88 -8.77
C ARG A 198 -0.24 -11.78 -9.23
N LYS A 199 0.02 -11.17 -10.40
CA LYS A 199 1.39 -10.94 -10.91
C LYS A 199 2.21 -9.97 -10.03
N ILE A 200 1.62 -8.90 -9.50
CA ILE A 200 2.30 -7.96 -8.59
C ILE A 200 2.65 -8.65 -7.27
N VAL A 201 1.71 -9.41 -6.68
CA VAL A 201 1.96 -10.17 -5.46
C VAL A 201 3.07 -11.18 -5.70
N VAL A 202 2.99 -11.99 -6.77
CA VAL A 202 4.00 -13.01 -7.05
C VAL A 202 5.37 -12.41 -7.39
N SER A 203 5.44 -11.33 -8.18
CA SER A 203 6.72 -10.68 -8.50
C SER A 203 7.39 -10.08 -7.27
N LEU A 204 6.64 -9.51 -6.33
CA LEU A 204 7.19 -8.98 -5.08
C LEU A 204 7.64 -10.09 -4.13
N TYR A 205 6.93 -11.22 -4.09
CA TYR A 205 7.39 -12.43 -3.38
C TYR A 205 8.70 -12.99 -3.98
N ALA A 206 8.80 -13.05 -5.31
CA ALA A 206 10.01 -13.50 -6.00
C ALA A 206 11.21 -12.60 -5.68
N GLN A 207 11.03 -11.28 -5.58
CA GLN A 207 12.09 -10.35 -5.18
C GLN A 207 12.54 -10.53 -3.72
N ARG A 208 11.63 -10.94 -2.82
CA ARG A 208 11.97 -11.25 -1.42
C ARG A 208 12.74 -12.57 -1.30
N CYS A 209 12.39 -13.58 -2.09
CA CYS A 209 13.14 -14.85 -2.17
C CYS A 209 14.49 -14.69 -2.89
N ALA A 210 14.60 -13.83 -3.90
CA ALA A 210 15.86 -13.61 -4.63
C ALA A 210 16.97 -12.92 -3.80
N ARG A 211 16.61 -12.24 -2.71
CA ARG A 211 17.58 -11.62 -1.78
C ARG A 211 18.21 -12.61 -0.80
N THR A 212 17.60 -13.77 -0.61
CA THR A 212 18.19 -14.93 0.08
C THR A 212 18.65 -15.89 -1.00
N THR A 213 19.96 -15.98 -1.26
CA THR A 213 20.56 -16.70 -2.39
C THR A 213 20.06 -18.14 -2.58
N THR A 214 18.94 -18.33 -3.27
CA THR A 214 18.57 -19.55 -4.00
C THR A 214 17.49 -19.18 -5.02
N GLY A 215 17.88 -19.06 -6.28
CA GLY A 215 16.96 -18.87 -7.40
C GLY A 215 16.17 -20.15 -7.69
N ARG A 216 15.18 -20.48 -6.86
CA ARG A 216 14.10 -21.42 -7.15
C ARG A 216 12.95 -21.17 -6.17
N LEU A 217 11.78 -20.81 -6.69
CA LEU A 217 10.54 -20.85 -5.91
C LEU A 217 10.16 -22.33 -5.72
N ILE A 218 10.55 -22.91 -4.59
CA ILE A 218 9.96 -24.14 -4.07
C ILE A 218 9.21 -23.73 -2.79
N MET A 219 7.91 -23.52 -2.89
CA MET A 219 7.03 -23.36 -1.73
C MET A 219 6.24 -24.67 -1.58
N GLY A 220 6.96 -25.73 -1.22
CA GLY A 220 6.41 -27.03 -0.92
C GLY A 220 7.09 -27.59 0.32
N GLY A 221 6.34 -27.65 1.42
CA GLY A 221 6.66 -28.44 2.61
C GLY A 221 7.77 -27.90 3.51
N LEU A 222 7.48 -27.81 4.81
CA LEU A 222 8.53 -28.01 5.81
C LEU A 222 9.04 -29.45 5.65
N GLU A 223 10.24 -29.63 5.10
CA GLU A 223 11.05 -30.81 5.41
C GLU A 223 12.43 -30.35 5.85
N TRP A 224 12.70 -30.59 7.14
CA TRP A 224 14.02 -30.56 7.72
C TRP A 224 14.83 -31.68 7.07
N MET A 225 15.86 -31.34 6.31
CA MET A 225 16.93 -32.30 5.99
C MET A 225 18.24 -31.77 6.57
N THR A 226 18.48 -32.19 7.81
CA THR A 226 19.81 -32.45 8.35
C THR A 226 20.61 -33.27 7.34
N SER A 227 21.78 -32.78 6.92
CA SER A 227 22.95 -33.63 6.70
C SER A 227 24.22 -32.79 6.76
N ILE A 228 24.95 -33.10 7.82
CA ILE A 228 26.36 -32.86 8.08
C ILE A 228 27.19 -33.83 7.20
N GLU A 229 28.49 -33.52 7.05
CA GLU A 229 29.60 -34.33 6.47
C GLU A 229 29.73 -34.29 4.93
N LEU A 230 30.89 -33.98 4.32
CA LEU A 230 32.28 -33.69 4.75
C LEU A 230 32.90 -32.69 3.77
#